data_AF-A0A7U7J4D5-F1
#
_entry.id   AF-A0A7U7J4D5-F1
#
_cell.length_a   1.000
_cell.length_b   1.000
_cell.length_c   1.000
_cell.angle_alpha   90.00
_cell.angle_beta   90.00
_cell.angle_gamma   90.00
#
_symmetry.space_group_name_H-M   'P 1'
#
loop_
_entity.id
_entity.type
_entity.pdbx_description
1 polymer ?
#
loop_
_entity_poly.entity_id
_entity_poly.type
_entity_poly.pdbx_seq_one_letter_code
_entity_poly.pdbx_strand_id
1 'polypeptide(L)'
;MRLCDSVVATPGLSQPLQRFVREVLMLLWIIPGRATSLNLSRYSHYDEKTFRRWFQQEVNWAGLNVVVIRAVVPAHHHQVLAFDPSFVPKSGKPAPGLGRFGNGSAGRAEQGLEVTISRQSPVDSTHLDPKSCGPI
;
A
#
# COMPACT_ATOMS: atom_id res chain seq x y z
N MET A 1 6.08 -9.07 15.25
CA MET A 1 7.04 -7.94 15.13
C MET A 1 8.05 -8.12 13.99
N ARG A 2 8.64 -9.30 13.74
CA ARG A 2 9.71 -9.48 12.72
C ARG A 2 9.40 -9.03 11.29
N LEU A 3 8.13 -9.04 10.87
CA LEU A 3 7.72 -8.65 9.51
C LEU A 3 7.92 -7.14 9.25
N CYS A 4 7.47 -6.28 10.17
CA CYS A 4 7.62 -4.82 10.01
C CYS A 4 9.11 -4.42 9.98
N ASP A 5 9.93 -5.09 10.78
CA ASP A 5 11.38 -4.91 10.79
C ASP A 5 12.01 -5.25 9.45
N SER A 6 11.63 -6.40 8.87
CA SER A 6 12.15 -6.83 7.57
C SER A 6 11.70 -5.92 6.41
N VAL A 7 10.49 -5.37 6.48
CA VAL A 7 9.92 -4.45 5.48
C VAL A 7 10.57 -3.07 5.56
N VAL A 8 10.90 -2.62 6.76
CA VAL A 8 11.45 -1.28 7.01
C VAL A 8 12.98 -1.24 6.85
N ALA A 9 13.69 -2.34 7.13
CA ALA A 9 15.15 -2.44 6.96
C ALA A 9 15.61 -2.47 5.49
N THR A 10 14.66 -2.31 4.56
CA THR A 10 14.88 -2.29 3.12
C THR A 10 15.90 -1.20 2.72
N PRO A 11 16.92 -1.54 1.90
CA PRO A 11 17.92 -0.57 1.46
C PRO A 11 17.25 0.57 0.66
N GLY A 12 17.50 1.81 1.07
CA GLY A 12 16.98 3.02 0.42
C GLY A 12 16.23 3.99 1.33
N LEU A 13 15.87 3.60 2.56
CA LEU A 13 15.25 4.52 3.53
C LEU A 13 16.28 5.03 4.55
N SER A 14 16.22 6.33 4.86
CA SER A 14 17.04 6.90 5.95
C SER A 14 16.62 6.32 7.31
N GLN A 15 17.56 6.16 8.24
CA GLN A 15 17.24 5.59 9.57
C GLN A 15 16.10 6.34 10.30
N PRO A 16 16.01 7.69 10.25
CA PRO A 16 14.88 8.40 10.86
C PRO A 16 13.54 8.05 10.20
N LEU A 17 13.50 7.96 8.86
CA LEU A 17 12.30 7.59 8.13
C LEU A 17 11.89 6.14 8.44
N GLN A 18 12.85 5.22 8.54
CA GLN A 18 12.60 3.85 8.94
C GLN A 18 11.92 3.77 10.32
N ARG A 19 12.44 4.49 11.32
CA ARG A 19 11.84 4.54 12.66
C ARG A 19 10.41 5.10 12.62
N PHE A 20 10.19 6.16 11.85
CA PHE A 20 8.86 6.76 11.73
C PHE A 20 7.86 5.83 11.03
N VAL A 21 8.23 5.21 9.91
CA VAL A 21 7.37 4.28 9.17
C VAL A 21 7.00 3.07 10.03
N ARG A 22 7.98 2.52 10.76
CA ARG A 22 7.75 1.44 11.73
C ARG A 22 6.70 1.84 12.77
N GLU A 23 6.84 3.02 13.37
CA GLU A 23 5.89 3.52 14.36
C GLU A 23 4.47 3.62 13.76
N VAL A 24 4.34 4.26 12.60
CA VAL A 24 3.05 4.37 11.90
C VAL A 24 2.44 3.01 11.61
N LEU A 25 3.21 2.04 11.10
CA LEU A 25 2.70 0.70 10.80
C LEU A 25 2.22 -0.02 12.06
N MET A 26 2.92 0.13 13.18
CA MET A 26 2.47 -0.45 14.46
C MET A 26 1.18 0.21 14.95
N LEU A 27 1.09 1.54 14.89
CA LEU A 27 -0.10 2.28 15.31
C LEU A 27 -1.32 1.94 14.45
N LEU A 28 -1.15 1.82 13.13
CA LEU A 28 -2.21 1.39 12.21
C LEU A 28 -2.71 -0.02 12.50
N TRP A 29 -1.85 -0.90 13.05
CA TRP A 29 -2.23 -2.26 13.37
C TRP A 29 -2.96 -2.38 14.71
N ILE A 30 -2.62 -1.53 15.67
CA ILE A 30 -3.17 -1.56 17.04
C ILE A 30 -4.43 -0.71 17.17
N ILE A 31 -4.50 0.44 16.48
CA ILE A 31 -5.55 1.44 16.69
C ILE A 31 -6.66 1.25 15.66
N PRO A 32 -7.89 0.88 16.06
CA PRO A 32 -9.02 0.86 15.16
C PRO A 32 -9.48 2.29 14.82
N GLY A 33 -9.91 2.50 13.58
CA GLY A 33 -10.54 3.73 13.13
C GLY A 33 -9.67 4.58 12.21
N ARG A 34 -9.91 5.90 12.20
CA ARG A 34 -9.27 6.82 11.25
C ARG A 34 -7.88 7.23 11.72
N ALA A 35 -6.86 6.90 10.93
CA ALA A 35 -5.48 7.30 11.13
C ALA A 35 -5.24 8.78 10.78
N THR A 36 -5.67 9.68 11.65
CA THR A 36 -5.35 11.11 11.55
C THR A 36 -4.08 11.42 12.34
N SER A 37 -3.34 12.48 11.99
CA SER A 37 -2.14 12.89 12.74
C SER A 37 -2.41 13.09 14.23
N LEU A 38 -3.60 13.63 14.58
CA LEU A 38 -4.02 13.83 15.95
C LEU A 38 -4.34 12.49 16.66
N ASN A 39 -5.00 11.56 15.97
CA ASN A 39 -5.28 10.26 16.56
C ASN A 39 -3.99 9.47 16.80
N LEU A 40 -3.09 9.44 15.81
CA LEU A 40 -1.80 8.74 15.92
C LEU A 40 -0.94 9.31 17.05
N SER A 41 -0.90 10.63 17.23
CA SER A 41 -0.11 11.24 18.30
C SER A 41 -0.58 10.90 19.72
N ARG A 42 -1.85 10.50 19.90
CA ARG A 42 -2.37 10.09 21.23
C ARG A 42 -1.80 8.75 21.72
N TYR A 43 -1.33 7.92 20.79
CA TYR A 43 -0.88 6.57 21.05
C TYR A 43 0.60 6.35 20.74
N SER A 44 1.35 7.42 20.51
CA SER A 44 2.77 7.38 20.14
C SER A 44 3.58 8.37 20.97
N HIS A 45 4.90 8.26 20.91
CA HIS A 45 5.82 9.25 21.49
C HIS A 45 5.96 10.53 20.65
N TYR A 46 5.42 10.55 19.43
CA TYR A 46 5.47 11.72 18.54
C TYR A 46 4.25 12.61 18.72
N ASP A 47 4.47 13.92 18.68
CA ASP A 47 3.39 14.89 18.67
C ASP A 47 2.72 15.01 17.29
N GLU A 48 1.53 15.63 17.25
CA GLU A 48 0.78 15.82 16.01
C GLU A 48 1.60 16.57 14.95
N LYS A 49 2.40 17.55 15.37
CA LYS A 49 3.24 18.36 14.46
C LYS A 49 4.28 17.50 13.76
N THR A 50 4.87 16.54 14.46
CA THR A 50 5.85 15.60 13.93
C THR A 50 5.22 14.69 12.90
N PHE A 51 4.05 14.12 13.17
CA PHE A 51 3.30 13.35 12.16
C PHE A 51 3.00 14.19 10.92
N ARG A 52 2.52 15.42 11.09
CA ARG A 52 2.22 16.31 9.96
C ARG A 52 3.45 16.60 9.10
N ARG A 53 4.61 16.88 9.71
CA ARG A 53 5.87 17.12 8.99
C ARG A 53 6.31 15.88 8.22
N TRP A 54 6.27 14.70 8.85
CA TRP A 54 6.68 13.46 8.20
C TRP A 54 5.74 13.04 7.07
N PHE A 55 4.42 13.19 7.24
CA PHE A 55 3.45 12.89 6.16
C PHE A 55 3.50 13.88 4.98
N GLN A 56 4.19 15.01 5.13
CA GLN A 56 4.47 15.94 4.03
C GLN A 56 5.77 15.60 3.28
N GLN A 57 6.59 14.69 3.80
CA GLN A 57 7.81 14.28 3.11
C GLN A 57 7.46 13.48 1.86
N GLU A 58 8.15 13.77 0.77
CA GLU A 58 8.07 12.96 -0.43
C GLU A 58 8.86 11.66 -0.21
N VAL A 59 8.18 10.53 -0.38
CA VAL A 59 8.75 9.20 -0.26
C VAL A 59 8.40 8.43 -1.51
N ASN A 60 9.39 7.78 -2.13
CA ASN A 60 9.17 6.89 -3.26
C ASN A 60 8.54 5.56 -2.81
N TRP A 61 7.25 5.61 -2.47
CA TRP A 61 6.48 4.47 -1.99
C TRP A 61 6.44 3.32 -3.02
N ALA A 62 6.39 3.63 -4.32
CA ALA A 62 6.44 2.63 -5.37
C ALA A 62 7.78 1.87 -5.36
N GLY A 63 8.89 2.60 -5.26
CA GLY A 63 10.22 2.00 -5.11
C GLY A 63 10.33 1.13 -3.87
N LEU A 64 9.87 1.61 -2.71
CA LEU A 64 9.82 0.82 -1.48
C LEU A 64 9.02 -0.47 -1.68
N ASN A 65 7.81 -0.39 -2.26
CA ASN A 65 6.96 -1.55 -2.50
C ASN A 65 7.66 -2.61 -3.37
N VAL A 66 8.36 -2.20 -4.44
CA VAL A 66 9.12 -3.12 -5.29
C VAL A 66 10.20 -3.85 -4.51
N VAL A 67 10.99 -3.13 -3.69
CA VAL A 67 12.07 -3.77 -2.94
C VAL A 67 11.50 -4.70 -1.85
N VAL A 68 10.42 -4.30 -1.18
CA VAL A 68 9.73 -5.15 -0.20
C VAL A 68 9.21 -6.43 -0.88
N ILE A 69 8.49 -6.32 -1.99
CA ILE A 69 7.97 -7.49 -2.73
C ILE A 69 9.11 -8.44 -3.10
N ARG A 70 10.23 -7.92 -3.64
CA ARG A 70 11.40 -8.73 -3.98
C ARG A 70 12.05 -9.42 -2.77
N ALA A 71 11.94 -8.84 -1.58
CA ALA A 71 12.50 -9.41 -0.36
C ALA A 71 11.62 -10.54 0.22
N VAL A 72 10.30 -10.45 0.09
CA VAL A 72 9.36 -11.48 0.62
C VAL A 72 8.95 -12.53 -0.39
N VAL A 73 9.01 -12.26 -1.70
CA VAL A 73 8.56 -13.19 -2.74
C VAL A 73 9.75 -13.95 -3.34
N PRO A 74 9.82 -15.29 -3.21
CA PRO A 74 10.89 -16.09 -3.77
C PRO A 74 10.93 -16.01 -5.31
N ALA A 75 12.13 -15.83 -5.88
CA ALA A 75 12.33 -15.68 -7.32
C ALA A 75 12.00 -16.93 -8.16
N HIS A 76 11.87 -18.10 -7.52
CA HIS A 76 11.77 -19.40 -8.19
C HIS A 76 10.33 -19.93 -8.39
N HIS A 77 9.30 -19.20 -7.93
CA HIS A 77 7.91 -19.59 -8.17
C HIS A 77 7.36 -18.90 -9.41
N HIS A 78 6.56 -19.63 -10.20
CA HIS A 78 5.68 -18.99 -11.18
C HIS A 78 4.71 -18.07 -10.44
N GLN A 79 4.64 -16.81 -10.87
CA GLN A 79 3.82 -15.80 -10.23
C GLN A 79 2.71 -15.38 -11.20
N VAL A 80 1.47 -15.46 -10.75
CA VAL A 80 0.35 -14.77 -11.42
C VAL A 80 0.18 -13.42 -10.76
N LEU A 81 0.15 -12.36 -11.58
CA LEU A 81 -0.13 -11.00 -11.15
C LEU A 81 -1.61 -10.70 -11.38
N ALA A 82 -2.40 -10.75 -10.32
CA ALA A 82 -3.78 -10.27 -10.39
C ALA A 82 -3.80 -8.75 -10.23
N PHE A 83 -4.39 -8.05 -11.20
CA PHE A 83 -4.62 -6.61 -11.15
C PHE A 83 -6.08 -6.34 -10.76
N ASP A 84 -6.27 -5.70 -9.61
CA ASP A 84 -7.60 -5.31 -9.12
C ASP A 84 -7.59 -3.80 -8.79
N PRO A 85 -8.01 -2.94 -9.74
CA PRO A 85 -8.12 -1.51 -9.50
C PRO A 85 -9.35 -1.20 -8.65
N SER A 86 -9.14 -0.42 -7.59
CA SER A 86 -10.20 0.03 -6.70
C SER A 86 -10.32 1.55 -6.71
N PHE A 87 -11.54 2.05 -6.69
CA PHE A 87 -11.82 3.49 -6.65
C PHE A 87 -11.94 3.98 -5.21
N VAL A 88 -11.15 5.00 -4.86
CA VAL A 88 -11.22 5.68 -3.56
C VAL A 88 -11.77 7.08 -3.79
N PRO A 89 -13.02 7.37 -3.35
CA PRO A 89 -13.59 8.69 -3.50
C PRO A 89 -12.77 9.70 -2.68
N LYS A 90 -12.40 10.80 -3.32
CA LYS A 90 -11.67 11.88 -2.66
C LYS A 90 -12.21 13.23 -3.10
N SER A 91 -12.70 14.00 -2.13
CA SER A 91 -13.15 15.36 -2.31
C SER A 91 -12.26 16.34 -1.54
N GLY A 92 -12.20 17.60 -1.98
CA GLY A 92 -11.48 18.67 -1.30
C GLY A 92 -10.09 18.95 -1.86
N LYS A 93 -9.07 19.01 -0.98
CA LYS A 93 -7.71 19.46 -1.35
C LYS A 93 -7.12 18.61 -2.49
N PRO A 94 -6.44 19.24 -3.47
CA PRO A 94 -5.71 18.51 -4.50
C PRO A 94 -4.72 17.56 -3.85
N ALA A 95 -4.93 16.26 -4.07
CA ALA A 95 -3.98 15.22 -3.73
C ALA A 95 -3.21 14.84 -5.01
N PRO A 96 -1.90 14.58 -4.94
CA PRO A 96 -1.18 13.99 -6.07
C PRO A 96 -1.91 12.72 -6.55
N GLY A 97 -2.06 12.58 -7.88
CA GLY A 97 -2.77 11.43 -8.48
C GLY A 97 -4.30 11.55 -8.50
N LEU A 98 -4.88 12.67 -8.08
CA LEU A 98 -6.33 12.91 -8.20
C LEU A 98 -6.72 13.01 -9.68
N GLY A 99 -7.65 12.16 -10.10
CA GLY A 99 -8.09 12.05 -11.49
C GLY A 99 -9.56 11.65 -11.58
N ARG A 100 -10.03 11.36 -12.81
CA ARG A 100 -11.34 10.74 -13.03
C ARG A 100 -11.14 9.27 -13.33
N PHE A 101 -11.66 8.41 -12.47
CA PHE A 101 -11.48 6.97 -12.54
C PHE A 101 -12.83 6.26 -12.48
N GLY A 102 -12.90 5.04 -13.02
CA GLY A 102 -14.13 4.24 -13.03
C GLY A 102 -14.59 3.91 -11.61
N ASN A 103 -15.76 4.41 -11.22
CA ASN A 103 -16.41 4.03 -9.98
C ASN A 103 -17.41 2.89 -10.29
N GLY A 104 -17.03 1.66 -9.96
CA GLY A 104 -17.85 0.47 -10.19
C GLY A 104 -19.23 0.53 -9.50
N SER A 105 -19.31 1.18 -8.34
CA SER A 105 -20.58 1.36 -7.61
C SER A 105 -21.51 2.39 -8.28
N ALA A 106 -20.96 3.40 -8.94
CA ALA A 106 -21.73 4.45 -9.61
C ALA A 106 -21.92 4.21 -11.12
N GLY A 107 -21.26 3.20 -11.69
CA GLY A 107 -21.29 2.89 -13.13
C GLY A 107 -20.71 3.99 -14.03
N ARG A 108 -19.91 4.92 -13.48
CA ARG A 108 -19.37 6.07 -14.21
C ARG A 108 -18.01 6.52 -13.68
N ALA A 109 -17.30 7.30 -14.48
CA ALA A 109 -16.04 7.89 -14.06
C ALA A 109 -16.26 9.10 -13.12
N GLU A 110 -15.79 8.99 -11.89
CA GLU A 110 -15.90 10.02 -10.85
C GLU A 110 -14.52 10.53 -10.41
N GLN A 111 -14.49 11.72 -9.80
CA GLN A 111 -13.25 12.29 -9.29
C GLN A 111 -12.81 11.55 -8.02
N GLY A 112 -11.58 11.06 -8.03
CA GLY A 112 -11.02 10.34 -6.89
C GLY A 112 -9.61 9.85 -7.15
N LEU A 113 -9.21 8.84 -6.39
CA LEU A 113 -7.94 8.13 -6.55
C LEU A 113 -8.24 6.70 -6.99
N GLU A 114 -7.39 6.17 -7.86
CA GLU A 114 -7.39 4.74 -8.18
C GLU A 114 -6.23 4.07 -7.42
N VAL A 115 -6.54 2.96 -6.75
CA VAL A 115 -5.55 2.11 -6.10
C VAL A 115 -5.57 0.77 -6.79
N THR A 116 -4.50 0.49 -7.54
CA THR A 116 -4.29 -0.82 -8.16
C THR A 116 -3.60 -1.75 -7.17
N ILE A 117 -4.28 -2.82 -6.78
CA ILE A 117 -3.68 -3.87 -5.96
C ILE A 117 -3.15 -4.95 -6.91
N SER A 118 -1.86 -5.25 -6.77
CA SER A 118 -1.21 -6.31 -7.52
C SER A 118 -0.90 -7.47 -6.57
N ARG A 119 -1.58 -8.61 -6.71
CA ARG A 119 -1.31 -9.80 -5.90
C ARG A 119 -0.49 -10.80 -6.70
N GLN A 120 0.58 -11.30 -6.09
CA GLN A 120 1.37 -12.42 -6.60
C GLN A 120 0.98 -13.69 -5.84
N SER A 121 0.72 -14.78 -6.57
CA SER A 121 0.54 -16.11 -5.97
C SER A 121 1.45 -17.13 -6.65
N PRO A 122 2.06 -18.05 -5.90
CA PRO A 122 2.72 -19.21 -6.48
C PRO A 122 1.71 -20.00 -7.32
N VAL A 123 2.07 -20.32 -8.56
CA VAL A 123 1.35 -21.28 -9.39
C VAL A 123 2.08 -22.60 -9.29
N ASP A 124 1.41 -23.60 -8.69
CA ASP A 124 1.84 -24.99 -8.82
C ASP A 124 1.61 -25.44 -10.27
N SER A 125 2.64 -26.00 -10.89
CA SER A 125 2.66 -26.43 -12.29
C SER A 125 1.69 -27.58 -12.61
N THR A 126 0.93 -28.08 -11.64
CA THR A 126 -0.03 -29.18 -11.78
C THR A 126 -1.42 -28.78 -12.30
N HIS A 127 -1.74 -27.48 -12.44
CA HIS A 127 -3.08 -27.02 -12.84
C HIS A 127 -3.14 -26.09 -14.07
N LEU A 128 -2.08 -26.01 -14.87
CA LEU A 128 -2.14 -25.36 -16.19
C LEU A 128 -2.83 -26.29 -17.21
N ASP A 129 -4.13 -26.50 -17.04
CA ASP A 129 -4.99 -27.11 -18.04
C ASP A 129 -5.60 -25.99 -18.91
N PRO A 130 -5.26 -25.84 -20.20
CA PRO A 130 -5.57 -24.67 -21.02
C PRO A 130 -7.05 -24.59 -21.48
N LYS A 131 -7.99 -25.25 -20.79
CA LYS A 131 -9.38 -25.43 -21.26
C LYS A 131 -10.49 -24.88 -20.35
N SER A 132 -10.19 -24.18 -19.26
CA SER A 132 -11.24 -23.69 -18.35
C SER A 132 -11.78 -22.28 -18.62
N CYS A 133 -11.28 -21.55 -19.62
CA CYS A 133 -11.93 -20.31 -20.08
C CYS A 133 -13.07 -20.64 -21.04
N GLY A 134 -14.28 -20.81 -20.50
CA GLY A 134 -15.52 -20.68 -21.27
C GLY A 134 -15.71 -19.22 -21.77
N PRO A 135 -16.50 -19.00 -22.84
CA PRO A 135 -16.63 -17.68 -23.42
C PRO A 135 -17.42 -16.72 -22.52
N ILE A 136 -16.72 -15.63 -22.17
CA ILE A 136 -17.13 -14.28 -21.71
C ILE A 136 -18.06 -14.22 -20.50
#